data_AF-A0A6J4SE45-F1
#
_entry.id   AF-A0A6J4SE45-F1
#
_cell.length_a   1.000
_cell.length_b   1.000
_cell.length_c   1.000
_cell.angle_alpha   90.00
_cell.angle_beta   90.00
_cell.angle_gamma   90.00
#
_symmetry.space_group_name_H-M   'P 1'
#
loop_
_entity.id
_entity.type
_entity.pdbx_description
1 polymer ?
#
loop_
_entity_poly.entity_id
_entity_poly.type
_entity_poly.pdbx_seq_one_letter_code
_entity_poly.pdbx_strand_id
1 'polypeptide(L)'
;MSRPARVLLLALSLLVIAAPAAALAQDDFDATIRRTAHGIPHITASSIAGIGYGYGYAFAQDNICVIADQYVTVRAERSKFFGPKEKYVLRGNGFPATNLESDFFYKRINQTRVIEKLMAQAPPLGPREEVKQGVRGYVAGYNRYLRETGVDNLPDPACRGKEWVRPIEEIDAYRRFYQLALLASQAVAIDGIGGAQPPPPGDVQGGSRTVDAQAAIDTFGERFPLGGIGSNAYGIGREQTDNGKGMLLGNPHFPWDGSERFYQAHLTIPGKLDVSGGSLYGVPLILIGHTRGLAWSHTVSTAFRFTPFELTLVPGSPTTYLVDGQPKEMQRDTVKVQVKGEDGKLIDQERTLYSTEYGPMVDDLVGVPLPWGQGKAFAMGDANAQNFRYLNHFFETNQAQDVREYDAVIRRNQGIPWVNTIAADSKGEAYYADISVVPHVTDDKAQVCNTALGRATFQALRLPVLDGARSSCNWGRDEDAIQPGTFGPAKSL
;
A
#
# COMPACT_ATOMS: atom_id res chain seq x y z
N MET A 1 -84.68 -7.70 -38.86
CA MET A 1 -84.82 -6.23 -38.84
C MET A 1 -83.75 -5.66 -37.92
N SER A 2 -83.00 -4.67 -38.42
CA SER A 2 -82.19 -3.64 -37.70
C SER A 2 -81.25 -4.03 -36.53
N ARG A 3 -79.94 -3.96 -36.80
CA ARG A 3 -78.80 -3.30 -36.08
C ARG A 3 -78.94 -2.98 -34.56
N PRO A 4 -77.83 -3.01 -33.76
CA PRO A 4 -76.59 -2.31 -34.09
C PRO A 4 -75.25 -2.95 -33.66
N ALA A 5 -74.19 -2.35 -34.21
CA ALA A 5 -72.78 -2.64 -33.99
C ALA A 5 -72.33 -2.35 -32.55
N ARG A 6 -71.43 -3.21 -32.02
CA ARG A 6 -70.61 -2.91 -30.85
C ARG A 6 -69.13 -3.04 -31.23
N VAL A 7 -68.46 -1.91 -31.08
CA VAL A 7 -67.01 -1.73 -31.09
C VAL A 7 -66.42 -2.52 -29.92
N LEU A 8 -65.48 -3.44 -30.19
CA LEU A 8 -64.63 -4.05 -29.17
C LEU A 8 -63.24 -3.42 -29.30
N LEU A 9 -62.88 -2.57 -28.34
CA LEU A 9 -61.51 -2.09 -28.15
C LEU A 9 -60.64 -3.26 -27.68
N LEU A 10 -59.60 -3.60 -28.44
CA LEU A 10 -58.50 -4.44 -27.97
C LEU A 10 -57.65 -3.62 -26.99
N ALA A 11 -57.68 -3.99 -25.71
CA ALA A 11 -56.69 -3.53 -24.74
C ALA A 11 -55.42 -4.40 -24.88
N LEU A 12 -54.37 -3.83 -25.49
CA LEU A 12 -53.03 -4.41 -25.48
C LEU A 12 -52.48 -4.32 -24.05
N SER A 13 -52.32 -5.46 -23.38
CA SER A 13 -51.62 -5.57 -22.10
C SER A 13 -50.12 -5.57 -22.36
N LEU A 14 -49.45 -4.45 -22.10
CA LEU A 14 -47.99 -4.38 -22.04
C LEU A 14 -47.52 -5.09 -20.76
N LEU A 15 -46.99 -6.31 -20.92
CA LEU A 15 -46.19 -6.96 -19.89
C LEU A 15 -44.88 -6.16 -19.72
N VAL A 16 -44.81 -5.35 -18.68
CA VAL A 16 -43.54 -4.81 -18.19
C VAL A 16 -42.84 -5.93 -17.44
N ILE A 17 -41.85 -6.55 -18.07
CA ILE A 17 -40.91 -7.42 -17.38
C ILE A 17 -40.02 -6.51 -16.54
N ALA A 18 -40.43 -6.27 -15.30
CA ALA A 18 -39.55 -5.70 -14.30
C ALA A 18 -38.44 -6.72 -14.02
N ALA A 19 -37.22 -6.41 -14.47
CA ALA A 19 -36.04 -7.13 -14.02
C ALA A 19 -36.00 -7.04 -12.48
N PRO A 20 -35.76 -8.16 -11.77
CA PRO A 20 -35.63 -8.09 -10.33
C PRO A 20 -34.37 -7.27 -10.04
N ALA A 21 -34.56 -6.08 -9.47
CA ALA A 21 -33.50 -5.39 -8.75
C ALA A 21 -32.99 -6.38 -7.71
N ALA A 22 -31.77 -6.87 -7.88
CA ALA A 22 -31.10 -7.65 -6.87
C ALA A 22 -31.03 -6.77 -5.61
N ALA A 23 -31.92 -7.02 -4.67
CA ALA A 23 -31.81 -6.49 -3.32
C ALA A 23 -30.51 -7.06 -2.76
N LEU A 24 -29.45 -6.26 -2.77
CA LEU A 24 -28.24 -6.55 -2.02
C LEU A 24 -28.69 -6.78 -0.57
N ALA A 25 -28.44 -7.97 -0.05
CA ALA A 25 -28.70 -8.28 1.35
C ALA A 25 -28.07 -7.16 2.19
N GLN A 26 -28.91 -6.43 2.91
CA GLN A 26 -28.46 -5.37 3.80
C GLN A 26 -27.81 -6.10 4.97
N ASP A 27 -26.49 -6.26 4.93
CA ASP A 27 -25.74 -6.84 6.05
C ASP A 27 -26.09 -6.02 7.30
N ASP A 28 -26.75 -6.65 8.29
CA ASP A 28 -27.12 -6.01 9.55
C ASP A 28 -25.85 -5.81 10.39
N PHE A 29 -25.16 -4.70 10.12
CA PHE A 29 -24.04 -4.26 10.94
C PHE A 29 -24.55 -3.55 12.20
N ASP A 30 -24.04 -3.96 13.36
CA ASP A 30 -24.31 -3.31 14.64
C ASP A 30 -23.01 -2.95 15.37
N ALA A 31 -22.94 -1.72 15.87
CA ALA A 31 -21.82 -1.20 16.63
C ALA A 31 -22.25 -0.01 17.49
N THR A 32 -21.77 0.02 18.74
CA THR A 32 -21.90 1.17 19.64
C THR A 32 -20.61 1.98 19.62
N ILE A 33 -20.72 3.29 19.33
CA ILE A 33 -19.59 4.23 19.37
C ILE A 33 -19.76 5.12 20.59
N ARG A 34 -18.86 4.99 21.56
CA ARG A 34 -18.77 5.89 22.72
C ARG A 34 -17.53 6.76 22.59
N ARG A 35 -17.69 8.08 22.51
CA ARG A 35 -16.55 9.01 22.50
C ARG A 35 -16.20 9.46 23.92
N THR A 36 -14.92 9.55 24.23
CA THR A 36 -14.41 10.08 25.50
C THR A 36 -13.72 11.43 25.31
N ALA A 37 -12.95 11.89 26.31
CA ALA A 37 -12.09 13.06 26.19
C ALA A 37 -11.26 13.00 24.90
N HIS A 38 -11.03 14.17 24.28
CA HIS A 38 -10.37 14.32 22.97
C HIS A 38 -11.12 13.69 21.79
N GLY A 39 -12.36 13.24 21.99
CA GLY A 39 -13.20 12.69 20.93
C GLY A 39 -12.85 11.25 20.54
N ILE A 40 -11.96 10.57 21.27
CA ILE A 40 -11.48 9.22 20.94
C ILE A 40 -12.66 8.23 20.92
N PRO A 41 -12.91 7.52 19.80
CA PRO A 41 -13.98 6.53 19.71
C PRO A 41 -13.59 5.22 20.40
N HIS A 42 -14.49 4.76 21.28
CA HIS A 42 -14.53 3.40 21.79
C HIS A 42 -15.67 2.68 21.07
N ILE A 43 -15.30 1.73 20.20
CA ILE A 43 -16.21 1.00 19.33
C ILE A 43 -16.42 -0.39 19.90
N THR A 44 -17.67 -0.71 20.26
CA THR A 44 -18.06 -2.03 20.75
C THR A 44 -19.00 -2.69 19.75
N ALA A 45 -18.73 -3.95 19.41
CA ALA A 45 -19.58 -4.74 18.52
C ALA A 45 -19.57 -6.23 18.90
N SER A 46 -20.46 -7.02 18.30
CA SER A 46 -20.53 -8.48 18.50
C SER A 46 -19.70 -9.28 17.47
N SER A 47 -19.19 -8.63 16.43
CA SER A 47 -18.46 -9.24 15.32
C SER A 47 -17.36 -8.33 14.76
N ILE A 48 -16.40 -8.91 14.03
CA ILE A 48 -15.34 -8.15 13.36
C ILE A 48 -15.91 -7.23 12.27
N ALA A 49 -16.96 -7.67 11.57
CA ALA A 49 -17.70 -6.81 10.65
C ALA A 49 -18.32 -5.60 11.35
N GLY A 50 -18.91 -5.78 12.54
CA GLY A 50 -19.43 -4.68 13.34
C GLY A 50 -18.34 -3.72 13.84
N ILE A 51 -17.17 -4.24 14.24
CA ILE A 51 -16.00 -3.39 14.58
C ILE A 51 -15.60 -2.54 13.38
N GLY A 52 -15.44 -3.17 12.21
CA GLY A 52 -15.15 -2.46 10.96
C GLY A 52 -16.18 -1.37 10.70
N TYR A 53 -17.46 -1.68 10.83
CA TYR A 53 -18.56 -0.74 10.62
C TYR A 53 -18.54 0.47 11.54
N GLY A 54 -18.43 0.26 12.84
CA GLY A 54 -18.31 1.35 13.80
C GLY A 54 -17.05 2.19 13.57
N TYR A 55 -15.93 1.55 13.26
CA TYR A 55 -14.68 2.24 12.94
C TYR A 55 -14.79 3.08 11.66
N GLY A 56 -15.33 2.52 10.58
CA GLY A 56 -15.51 3.23 9.31
C GLY A 56 -16.42 4.45 9.46
N TYR A 57 -17.49 4.33 10.23
CA TYR A 57 -18.40 5.44 10.53
C TYR A 57 -17.71 6.53 11.36
N ALA A 58 -17.09 6.17 12.50
CA ALA A 58 -16.39 7.12 13.37
C ALA A 58 -15.24 7.82 12.65
N PHE A 59 -14.45 7.05 11.89
CA PHE A 59 -13.33 7.56 11.12
C PHE A 59 -13.77 8.52 10.02
N ALA A 60 -14.82 8.18 9.26
CA ALA A 60 -15.37 9.06 8.23
C ALA A 60 -15.93 10.35 8.85
N GLN A 61 -16.62 10.26 9.98
CA GLN A 61 -17.10 11.42 10.72
C GLN A 61 -15.99 12.43 11.02
N ASP A 62 -14.80 11.93 11.33
CA ASP A 62 -13.69 12.78 11.74
C ASP A 62 -12.78 13.19 10.56
N ASN A 63 -12.70 12.38 9.49
CA ASN A 63 -11.59 12.45 8.51
C ASN A 63 -11.98 12.23 7.04
N ILE A 64 -13.27 12.30 6.68
CA ILE A 64 -13.73 11.93 5.33
C ILE A 64 -13.00 12.68 4.20
N CYS A 65 -12.72 13.98 4.33
CA CYS A 65 -12.07 14.75 3.27
C CYS A 65 -10.66 14.25 2.95
N VAL A 66 -9.87 13.95 3.99
CA VAL A 66 -8.49 13.49 3.84
C VAL A 66 -8.44 12.11 3.20
N ILE A 67 -9.30 11.19 3.64
CA ILE A 67 -9.29 9.84 3.08
C ILE A 67 -9.93 9.78 1.68
N ALA A 68 -10.94 10.60 1.40
CA ALA A 68 -11.55 10.68 0.07
C ALA A 68 -10.53 11.12 -1.00
N ASP A 69 -9.62 12.06 -0.67
CA ASP A 69 -8.50 12.42 -1.55
C ASP A 69 -7.58 11.20 -1.84
N GLN A 70 -7.32 10.34 -0.86
CA GLN A 70 -6.52 9.13 -1.10
C GLN A 70 -7.27 8.10 -1.95
N TYR A 71 -8.60 8.01 -1.82
CA TYR A 71 -9.39 7.16 -2.71
C TYR A 71 -9.34 7.65 -4.16
N VAL A 72 -9.21 8.96 -4.41
CA VAL A 72 -8.90 9.49 -5.75
C VAL A 72 -7.54 8.99 -6.23
N THR A 73 -6.52 9.04 -5.37
CA THR A 73 -5.17 8.56 -5.69
C THR A 73 -5.17 7.10 -6.11
N VAL A 74 -5.69 6.21 -5.25
CA VAL A 74 -5.58 4.78 -5.51
C VAL A 74 -6.53 4.27 -6.60
N ARG A 75 -7.53 5.08 -6.98
CA ARG A 75 -8.36 4.86 -8.19
C ARG A 75 -7.71 5.38 -9.47
N ALA A 76 -6.57 6.07 -9.37
CA ALA A 76 -5.88 6.73 -10.48
C ALA A 76 -6.73 7.81 -11.17
N GLU A 77 -7.29 8.71 -10.37
CA GLU A 77 -8.16 9.79 -10.83
C GLU A 77 -7.66 11.19 -10.42
N ARG A 78 -6.39 11.33 -9.97
CA ARG A 78 -5.90 12.62 -9.49
C ARG A 78 -5.86 13.65 -10.61
N SER A 79 -5.44 13.28 -11.80
CA SER A 79 -5.39 14.16 -12.97
C SER A 79 -6.77 14.64 -13.41
N LYS A 80 -7.80 13.81 -13.21
CA LYS A 80 -9.20 14.14 -13.47
C LYS A 80 -9.71 15.22 -12.53
N PHE A 81 -9.39 15.15 -11.24
CA PHE A 81 -9.96 16.05 -10.22
C PHE A 81 -9.06 17.23 -9.84
N PHE A 82 -7.75 17.03 -9.88
CA PHE A 82 -6.74 17.95 -9.36
C PHE A 82 -5.78 18.45 -10.45
N GLY A 83 -5.93 18.00 -11.69
CA GLY A 83 -5.09 18.40 -12.82
C GLY A 83 -3.78 17.60 -12.92
N PRO A 84 -3.25 17.37 -14.13
CA PRO A 84 -2.14 16.43 -14.36
C PRO A 84 -0.78 16.93 -13.88
N LYS A 85 -0.56 18.25 -13.86
CA LYS A 85 0.72 18.88 -13.52
C LYS A 85 0.92 19.09 -12.02
N GLU A 86 -0.17 19.10 -11.24
CA GLU A 86 -0.12 19.24 -9.80
C GLU A 86 0.57 18.04 -9.15
N LYS A 87 1.14 18.25 -7.96
CA LYS A 87 1.94 17.25 -7.26
C LYS A 87 1.13 16.49 -6.22
N TYR A 88 1.29 15.17 -6.24
CA TYR A 88 0.90 14.24 -5.19
C TYR A 88 2.13 13.90 -4.35
N VAL A 89 1.98 13.84 -3.02
CA VAL A 89 3.03 13.37 -2.13
C VAL A 89 2.42 12.33 -1.20
N LEU A 90 2.97 11.11 -1.20
CA LEU A 90 2.72 10.15 -0.14
C LEU A 90 3.55 10.61 1.08
N ARG A 91 2.95 11.43 1.96
CA ARG A 91 3.72 12.23 2.94
C ARG A 91 4.62 11.42 3.85
N GLY A 92 4.26 10.18 4.12
CA GLY A 92 5.06 9.27 4.93
C GLY A 92 6.35 8.79 4.27
N ASN A 93 6.56 9.04 2.97
CA ASN A 93 7.87 8.89 2.33
C ASN A 93 8.48 10.21 1.81
N GLY A 94 7.65 11.25 1.63
CA GLY A 94 8.10 12.59 1.25
C GLY A 94 8.46 12.76 -0.23
N PHE A 95 8.27 11.73 -1.07
CA PHE A 95 8.61 11.79 -2.50
C PHE A 95 7.46 12.34 -3.33
N PRO A 96 7.65 13.47 -4.04
CA PRO A 96 6.60 14.01 -4.90
C PRO A 96 6.51 13.24 -6.21
N ALA A 97 5.28 13.04 -6.67
CA ALA A 97 4.95 12.61 -8.02
C ALA A 97 4.02 13.64 -8.67
N THR A 98 4.03 13.79 -9.99
CA THR A 98 2.89 14.46 -10.64
C THR A 98 1.64 13.60 -10.50
N ASN A 99 0.47 14.24 -10.51
CA ASN A 99 -0.80 13.52 -10.55
C ASN A 99 -0.91 12.61 -11.77
N LEU A 100 -0.34 13.01 -12.91
CA LEU A 100 -0.34 12.19 -14.13
C LEU A 100 0.44 10.89 -13.96
N GLU A 101 1.65 10.98 -13.44
CA GLU A 101 2.48 9.80 -13.22
C GLU A 101 1.96 8.91 -12.09
N SER A 102 1.42 9.52 -11.03
CA SER A 102 0.67 8.81 -10.00
C SER A 102 -0.51 8.03 -10.60
N ASP A 103 -1.28 8.63 -11.50
CA ASP A 103 -2.41 7.94 -12.12
C ASP A 103 -1.93 6.79 -13.01
N PHE A 104 -0.90 6.97 -13.83
CA PHE A 104 -0.35 5.87 -14.63
C PHE A 104 0.14 4.70 -13.75
N PHE A 105 0.83 5.01 -12.66
CA PHE A 105 1.29 4.03 -11.67
C PHE A 105 0.14 3.22 -11.06
N TYR A 106 -0.84 3.87 -10.43
CA TYR A 106 -1.96 3.17 -9.79
C TYR A 106 -2.92 2.55 -10.82
N LYS A 107 -3.10 3.17 -11.99
CA LYS A 107 -3.98 2.63 -13.04
C LYS A 107 -3.45 1.31 -13.54
N ARG A 108 -2.13 1.19 -13.73
CA ARG A 108 -1.49 -0.06 -14.12
C ARG A 108 -1.72 -1.16 -13.07
N ILE A 109 -1.50 -0.85 -11.80
CA ILE A 109 -1.74 -1.78 -10.67
C ILE A 109 -3.19 -2.28 -10.68
N ASN A 110 -4.15 -1.36 -10.88
CA ASN A 110 -5.57 -1.66 -10.93
C ASN A 110 -5.94 -2.52 -12.16
N GLN A 111 -5.43 -2.16 -13.34
CA GLN A 111 -5.72 -2.84 -14.60
C GLN A 111 -5.15 -4.27 -14.63
N THR A 112 -3.97 -4.47 -14.06
CA THR A 112 -3.30 -5.78 -13.98
C THR A 112 -3.81 -6.65 -12.82
N ARG A 113 -4.77 -6.12 -12.03
CA ARG A 113 -5.49 -6.80 -10.94
C ARG A 113 -4.58 -7.34 -9.86
N VAL A 114 -3.51 -6.61 -9.52
CA VAL A 114 -2.52 -7.02 -8.52
C VAL A 114 -3.20 -7.28 -7.17
N ILE A 115 -4.04 -6.35 -6.72
CA ILE A 115 -4.71 -6.44 -5.43
C ILE A 115 -5.67 -7.64 -5.40
N GLU A 116 -6.49 -7.83 -6.43
CA GLU A 116 -7.43 -8.96 -6.48
C GLU A 116 -6.72 -10.31 -6.48
N LYS A 117 -5.58 -10.42 -7.17
CA LYS A 117 -4.75 -11.62 -7.15
C LYS A 117 -4.20 -11.90 -5.75
N LEU A 118 -3.77 -10.88 -5.01
CA LEU A 118 -3.31 -11.02 -3.63
C LEU A 118 -4.46 -11.42 -2.68
N MET A 119 -5.63 -10.82 -2.85
CA MET A 119 -6.84 -11.15 -2.08
C MET A 119 -7.32 -12.59 -2.29
N ALA A 120 -7.10 -13.14 -3.49
CA ALA A 120 -7.52 -14.49 -3.86
C ALA A 120 -6.61 -15.59 -3.30
N GLN A 121 -5.43 -15.25 -2.76
CA GLN A 121 -4.53 -16.23 -2.17
C GLN A 121 -5.06 -16.74 -0.83
N ALA A 122 -4.72 -17.98 -0.49
CA ALA A 122 -5.01 -18.52 0.83
C ALA A 122 -4.15 -17.85 1.90
N PRO A 123 -4.65 -17.70 3.15
CA PRO A 123 -3.81 -17.29 4.27
C PRO A 123 -2.61 -18.24 4.48
N PRO A 124 -1.43 -17.73 4.89
CA PRO A 124 -1.19 -16.35 5.31
C PRO A 124 -0.98 -15.36 4.15
N LEU A 125 -0.74 -15.83 2.92
CA LEU A 125 -0.36 -14.99 1.76
C LEU A 125 -1.44 -13.96 1.41
N GLY A 126 -2.71 -14.39 1.39
CA GLY A 126 -3.87 -13.52 1.27
C GLY A 126 -4.57 -13.27 2.62
N PRO A 127 -5.53 -12.33 2.67
CA PRO A 127 -6.22 -11.97 3.90
C PRO A 127 -7.14 -13.09 4.39
N ARG A 128 -7.19 -13.28 5.72
CA ARG A 128 -8.18 -14.13 6.41
C ARG A 128 -9.61 -13.60 6.21
N GLU A 129 -10.59 -14.48 6.38
CA GLU A 129 -12.01 -14.10 6.25
C GLU A 129 -12.44 -13.05 7.28
N GLU A 130 -11.91 -13.10 8.50
CA GLU A 130 -12.20 -12.10 9.53
C GLU A 130 -11.70 -10.71 9.11
N VAL A 131 -10.53 -10.64 8.47
CA VAL A 131 -10.02 -9.38 7.91
C VAL A 131 -10.98 -8.87 6.83
N LYS A 132 -11.42 -9.75 5.92
CA LYS A 132 -12.38 -9.38 4.87
C LYS A 132 -13.69 -8.86 5.45
N GLN A 133 -14.21 -9.50 6.49
CA GLN A 133 -15.39 -9.04 7.23
C GLN A 133 -15.19 -7.64 7.82
N GLY A 134 -14.04 -7.39 8.46
CA GLY A 134 -13.70 -6.08 9.01
C GLY A 134 -13.64 -4.98 7.93
N VAL A 135 -13.07 -5.29 6.77
CA VAL A 135 -13.00 -4.35 5.63
C VAL A 135 -14.39 -4.07 5.06
N ARG A 136 -15.23 -5.09 4.89
CA ARG A 136 -16.63 -4.92 4.47
C ARG A 136 -17.38 -3.99 5.42
N GLY A 137 -17.23 -4.23 6.73
CA GLY A 137 -17.76 -3.36 7.77
C GLY A 137 -17.28 -1.92 7.60
N TYR A 138 -15.97 -1.72 7.51
CA TYR A 138 -15.34 -0.40 7.33
C TYR A 138 -15.94 0.39 6.17
N VAL A 139 -16.06 -0.25 5.01
CA VAL A 139 -16.65 0.33 3.80
C VAL A 139 -18.11 0.70 4.02
N ALA A 140 -18.89 -0.20 4.62
CA ALA A 140 -20.29 0.07 4.92
C ALA A 140 -20.48 1.22 5.91
N GLY A 141 -19.62 1.34 6.92
CA GLY A 141 -19.61 2.41 7.91
C GLY A 141 -19.25 3.78 7.30
N TYR A 142 -18.17 3.83 6.50
CA TYR A 142 -17.78 5.01 5.74
C TYR A 142 -18.93 5.48 4.84
N ASN A 143 -19.49 4.56 4.05
CA ASN A 143 -20.56 4.84 3.11
C ASN A 143 -21.84 5.27 3.83
N ARG A 144 -22.11 4.76 5.04
CA ARG A 144 -23.26 5.20 5.85
C ARG A 144 -23.10 6.66 6.28
N TYR A 145 -21.95 7.04 6.84
CA TYR A 145 -21.72 8.42 7.26
C TYR A 145 -21.92 9.40 6.09
N LEU A 146 -21.37 9.06 4.92
CA LEU A 146 -21.53 9.89 3.72
C LEU A 146 -22.99 9.98 3.24
N ARG A 147 -23.75 8.87 3.29
CA ARG A 147 -25.18 8.88 2.93
C ARG A 147 -26.03 9.71 3.88
N GLU A 148 -25.80 9.60 5.19
CA GLU A 148 -26.58 10.31 6.21
C GLU A 148 -26.25 11.80 6.24
N THR A 149 -24.97 12.15 6.08
CA THR A 149 -24.53 13.56 6.08
C THR A 149 -24.86 14.22 4.74
N GLY A 150 -24.61 13.53 3.62
CA GLY A 150 -24.64 14.11 2.29
C GLY A 150 -23.39 14.95 2.01
N VAL A 151 -22.86 14.86 0.78
CA VAL A 151 -21.61 15.52 0.38
C VAL A 151 -21.66 17.05 0.53
N ASP A 152 -22.85 17.65 0.37
CA ASP A 152 -23.06 19.10 0.48
C ASP A 152 -23.07 19.59 1.93
N ASN A 153 -23.29 18.70 2.92
CA ASN A 153 -23.35 19.07 4.33
C ASN A 153 -22.10 18.64 5.12
N LEU A 154 -21.04 18.18 4.44
CA LEU A 154 -19.80 17.78 5.10
C LEU A 154 -19.21 18.95 5.90
N PRO A 155 -18.75 18.72 7.15
CA PRO A 155 -18.32 19.80 8.02
C PRO A 155 -17.08 20.53 7.49
N ASP A 156 -16.15 19.80 6.86
CA ASP A 156 -14.92 20.37 6.32
C ASP A 156 -15.14 21.01 4.93
N PRO A 157 -14.95 22.35 4.80
CA PRO A 157 -15.18 23.07 3.55
C PRO A 157 -14.19 22.71 2.44
N ALA A 158 -13.06 22.07 2.74
CA ALA A 158 -12.08 21.67 1.72
C ALA A 158 -12.66 20.64 0.72
N CYS A 159 -13.55 19.77 1.19
CA CYS A 159 -14.17 18.72 0.35
C CYS A 159 -15.71 18.79 0.25
N ARG A 160 -16.36 19.70 0.97
CA ARG A 160 -17.82 19.91 0.88
C ARG A 160 -18.25 20.14 -0.57
N GLY A 161 -19.27 19.40 -1.01
CA GLY A 161 -19.84 19.47 -2.35
C GLY A 161 -18.90 19.04 -3.49
N LYS A 162 -17.75 18.41 -3.18
CA LYS A 162 -16.81 17.95 -4.21
C LYS A 162 -17.19 16.56 -4.72
N GLU A 163 -17.26 16.42 -6.05
CA GLU A 163 -17.62 15.17 -6.74
C GLU A 163 -16.74 13.97 -6.35
N TRP A 164 -15.47 14.23 -6.02
CA TRP A 164 -14.53 13.19 -5.64
C TRP A 164 -14.78 12.59 -4.24
N VAL A 165 -15.63 13.22 -3.42
CA VAL A 165 -16.09 12.65 -2.15
C VAL A 165 -17.34 11.80 -2.42
N ARG A 166 -17.12 10.50 -2.58
CA ARG A 166 -18.14 9.55 -3.00
C ARG A 166 -18.02 8.23 -2.25
N PRO A 167 -19.04 7.36 -2.32
CA PRO A 167 -18.96 6.01 -1.76
C PRO A 167 -17.74 5.24 -2.28
N ILE A 168 -17.24 4.34 -1.43
CA ILE A 168 -16.13 3.44 -1.73
C ILE A 168 -16.59 1.99 -1.83
N GLU A 169 -15.81 1.20 -2.57
CA GLU A 169 -15.94 -0.24 -2.65
C GLU A 169 -14.89 -0.92 -1.76
N GLU A 170 -15.07 -2.21 -1.45
CA GLU A 170 -14.06 -2.98 -0.70
C GLU A 170 -12.68 -2.91 -1.35
N ILE A 171 -12.63 -2.99 -2.67
CA ILE A 171 -11.36 -2.94 -3.42
C ILE A 171 -10.62 -1.62 -3.21
N ASP A 172 -11.31 -0.50 -2.97
CA ASP A 172 -10.65 0.80 -2.73
C ASP A 172 -9.93 0.82 -1.38
N ALA A 173 -10.51 0.17 -0.35
CA ALA A 173 -9.84 0.00 0.93
C ALA A 173 -8.58 -0.87 0.78
N TYR A 174 -8.65 -1.99 0.05
CA TYR A 174 -7.46 -2.82 -0.20
C TYR A 174 -6.40 -2.12 -1.04
N ARG A 175 -6.78 -1.28 -2.02
CA ARG A 175 -5.84 -0.44 -2.76
C ARG A 175 -5.15 0.57 -1.84
N ARG A 176 -5.87 1.16 -0.87
CA ARG A 176 -5.27 2.01 0.17
C ARG A 176 -4.29 1.23 1.05
N PHE A 177 -4.61 0.01 1.43
CA PHE A 177 -3.67 -0.82 2.20
C PHE A 177 -2.40 -1.12 1.40
N TYR A 178 -2.56 -1.47 0.13
CA TYR A 178 -1.44 -1.73 -0.76
C TYR A 178 -0.56 -0.48 -0.93
N GLN A 179 -1.17 0.69 -1.15
CA GLN A 179 -0.47 1.97 -1.18
C GLN A 179 0.42 2.20 0.07
N LEU A 180 -0.11 1.92 1.27
CA LEU A 180 0.65 2.05 2.52
C LEU A 180 1.78 1.01 2.66
N ALA A 181 1.58 -0.21 2.14
CA ALA A 181 2.63 -1.24 2.15
C ALA A 181 3.81 -0.87 1.24
N LEU A 182 3.55 -0.14 0.15
CA LEU A 182 4.57 0.31 -0.79
C LEU A 182 5.35 1.54 -0.35
N LEU A 183 5.01 2.15 0.79
CA LEU A 183 5.49 3.46 1.24
C LEU A 183 7.02 3.59 1.24
N ALA A 184 7.73 2.62 1.81
CA ALA A 184 9.20 2.53 1.78
C ALA A 184 9.74 1.57 0.69
N SER A 185 8.88 1.27 -0.29
CA SER A 185 9.12 0.35 -1.39
C SER A 185 9.01 1.08 -2.73
N GLN A 186 8.39 0.54 -3.76
CA GLN A 186 8.27 1.22 -5.06
C GLN A 186 7.52 2.56 -5.04
N ALA A 187 6.79 2.91 -3.96
CA ALA A 187 6.15 4.23 -3.86
C ALA A 187 7.16 5.38 -3.71
N VAL A 188 8.44 5.10 -3.48
CA VAL A 188 9.52 6.10 -3.56
C VAL A 188 9.86 6.51 -4.99
N ALA A 189 9.39 5.76 -5.98
CA ALA A 189 9.70 5.91 -7.40
C ALA A 189 8.44 6.04 -8.28
N ILE A 190 7.34 6.58 -7.76
CA ILE A 190 6.07 6.70 -8.51
C ILE A 190 6.28 7.46 -9.84
N ASP A 191 6.96 8.61 -9.82
CA ASP A 191 7.24 9.38 -11.04
C ASP A 191 8.09 8.57 -12.02
N GLY A 192 9.15 7.90 -11.56
CA GLY A 192 10.03 7.11 -12.41
C GLY A 192 9.44 5.80 -12.93
N ILE A 193 8.42 5.24 -12.27
CA ILE A 193 7.71 4.04 -12.75
C ILE A 193 6.53 4.41 -13.66
N GLY A 194 5.76 5.44 -13.28
CA GLY A 194 4.70 5.97 -14.13
C GLY A 194 5.25 6.55 -15.43
N GLY A 195 6.43 7.18 -15.34
CA GLY A 195 7.12 7.90 -16.41
C GLY A 195 7.97 7.05 -17.35
N ALA A 196 8.44 5.88 -16.90
CA ALA A 196 9.41 5.07 -17.64
C ALA A 196 8.99 4.77 -19.08
N GLN A 197 9.76 5.25 -20.05
CA GLN A 197 9.57 4.99 -21.48
C GLN A 197 10.88 4.55 -22.16
N PRO A 198 10.82 3.62 -23.13
CA PRO A 198 11.95 3.35 -24.00
C PRO A 198 12.29 4.59 -24.85
N PRO A 199 13.52 4.68 -25.35
CA PRO A 199 13.89 5.74 -26.28
C PRO A 199 13.00 5.68 -27.54
N PRO A 200 12.71 6.84 -28.18
CA PRO A 200 11.95 6.88 -29.41
C PRO A 200 12.59 6.02 -30.53
N PRO A 201 11.78 5.44 -31.44
CA PRO A 201 12.31 4.71 -32.58
C PRO A 201 13.31 5.56 -33.39
N GLY A 202 14.52 5.03 -33.61
CA GLY A 202 15.60 5.71 -34.33
C GLY A 202 16.53 6.55 -33.46
N ASP A 203 16.19 6.81 -32.20
CA ASP A 203 17.06 7.47 -31.23
C ASP A 203 17.74 6.44 -30.31
N VAL A 204 18.72 5.73 -30.85
CA VAL A 204 19.52 4.75 -30.08
C VAL A 204 20.46 5.43 -29.07
N GLN A 205 20.59 6.77 -29.15
CA GLN A 205 21.46 7.58 -28.29
C GLN A 205 20.74 8.30 -27.15
N GLY A 206 19.42 8.43 -27.23
CA GLY A 206 18.56 8.97 -26.18
C GLY A 206 18.75 8.22 -24.87
N GLY A 207 19.14 8.94 -23.81
CA GLY A 207 19.49 8.37 -22.51
C GLY A 207 20.98 8.35 -22.17
N SER A 208 21.83 9.04 -22.93
CA SER A 208 23.30 9.13 -22.78
C SER A 208 23.82 9.79 -21.48
N ARG A 209 23.29 9.44 -20.31
CA ARG A 209 23.94 9.76 -19.03
C ARG A 209 24.34 8.46 -18.37
N THR A 210 25.64 8.18 -18.34
CA THR A 210 26.13 7.23 -17.34
C THR A 210 25.68 7.75 -15.97
N VAL A 211 25.04 6.90 -15.17
CA VAL A 211 24.67 7.27 -13.81
C VAL A 211 25.96 7.57 -13.05
N ASP A 212 26.11 8.83 -12.62
CA ASP A 212 27.22 9.23 -11.76
C ASP A 212 27.01 8.60 -10.39
N ALA A 213 27.90 7.67 -10.04
CA ALA A 213 27.79 6.91 -8.81
C ALA A 213 27.92 7.79 -7.56
N GLN A 214 28.75 8.84 -7.59
CA GLN A 214 28.89 9.74 -6.44
C GLN A 214 27.64 10.60 -6.27
N ALA A 215 27.14 11.18 -7.37
CA ALA A 215 25.90 11.96 -7.33
C ALA A 215 24.70 11.09 -6.89
N ALA A 216 24.67 9.82 -7.29
CA ALA A 216 23.66 8.87 -6.84
C ALA A 216 23.76 8.60 -5.33
N ILE A 217 24.97 8.36 -4.80
CA ILE A 217 25.21 8.18 -3.37
C ILE A 217 24.76 9.41 -2.58
N ASP A 218 25.15 10.61 -3.01
CA ASP A 218 24.80 11.85 -2.33
C ASP A 218 23.28 12.04 -2.31
N THR A 219 22.62 11.86 -3.47
CA THR A 219 21.17 12.00 -3.59
C THR A 219 20.42 10.97 -2.74
N PHE A 220 20.86 9.70 -2.73
CA PHE A 220 20.24 8.68 -1.90
C PHE A 220 20.49 8.91 -0.41
N GLY A 221 21.70 9.30 -0.02
CA GLY A 221 22.07 9.55 1.37
C GLY A 221 21.30 10.71 2.00
N GLU A 222 21.00 11.75 1.22
CA GLU A 222 20.16 12.87 1.68
C GLU A 222 18.68 12.48 1.82
N ARG A 223 18.21 11.53 1.01
CA ARG A 223 16.78 11.23 0.83
C ARG A 223 16.30 9.94 1.49
N PHE A 224 17.19 9.03 1.92
CA PHE A 224 16.83 7.80 2.62
C PHE A 224 17.32 7.77 4.09
N PRO A 225 16.60 7.07 4.99
CA PRO A 225 15.31 6.44 4.76
C PRO A 225 14.19 7.49 4.86
N LEU A 226 13.52 7.78 3.73
CA LEU A 226 12.26 8.56 3.67
C LEU A 226 12.37 10.04 4.11
N GLY A 227 13.41 10.75 3.67
CA GLY A 227 13.51 12.21 3.83
C GLY A 227 13.60 12.70 5.28
N GLY A 228 14.18 11.89 6.18
CA GLY A 228 14.39 12.25 7.59
C GLY A 228 13.24 11.86 8.53
N ILE A 229 12.26 11.09 8.05
CA ILE A 229 11.22 10.48 8.90
C ILE A 229 11.87 9.46 9.84
N GLY A 230 11.76 9.70 11.15
CA GLY A 230 12.32 8.87 12.21
C GLY A 230 11.25 8.36 13.15
N SER A 231 11.62 7.61 14.17
CA SER A 231 10.73 7.19 15.26
C SER A 231 11.56 6.72 16.43
N ASN A 232 11.03 6.87 17.64
CA ASN A 232 11.60 6.28 18.85
C ASN A 232 10.65 5.21 19.39
N ALA A 233 11.21 4.13 19.95
CA ALA A 233 10.46 3.21 20.77
C ALA A 233 11.39 2.53 21.79
N TYR A 234 10.87 2.25 22.98
CA TYR A 234 11.58 1.53 24.03
C TYR A 234 10.68 0.45 24.63
N GLY A 235 11.18 -0.78 24.69
CA GLY A 235 10.59 -1.88 25.46
C GLY A 235 11.47 -2.16 26.67
N ILE A 236 10.93 -2.00 27.87
CA ILE A 236 11.65 -2.17 29.13
C ILE A 236 11.09 -3.39 29.83
N GLY A 237 11.94 -4.39 30.09
CA GLY A 237 11.56 -5.63 30.76
C GLY A 237 11.63 -5.54 32.28
N ARG A 238 11.17 -6.60 32.96
CA ARG A 238 11.10 -6.70 34.43
C ARG A 238 12.41 -6.44 35.17
N GLU A 239 13.55 -6.65 34.52
CA GLU A 239 14.86 -6.42 35.10
C GLU A 239 15.15 -4.93 35.36
N GLN A 240 14.36 -4.05 34.75
CA GLN A 240 14.52 -2.59 34.80
C GLN A 240 13.22 -1.87 35.24
N THR A 241 12.19 -2.59 35.70
CA THR A 241 10.93 -2.01 36.17
C THR A 241 10.61 -2.43 37.60
N ASP A 242 10.29 -1.46 38.46
CA ASP A 242 10.07 -1.70 39.91
C ASP A 242 8.88 -2.61 40.23
N ASN A 243 7.90 -2.70 39.32
CA ASN A 243 6.69 -3.50 39.49
C ASN A 243 6.75 -4.87 38.80
N GLY A 244 7.89 -5.22 38.20
CA GLY A 244 8.10 -6.48 37.48
C GLY A 244 7.31 -6.66 36.19
N LYS A 245 6.60 -5.62 35.71
CA LYS A 245 5.86 -5.64 34.43
C LYS A 245 6.65 -4.93 33.34
N GLY A 246 6.39 -5.27 32.08
CA GLY A 246 6.98 -4.59 30.95
C GLY A 246 6.43 -3.18 30.79
N MET A 247 7.25 -2.28 30.28
CA MET A 247 6.84 -0.91 29.91
C MET A 247 7.21 -0.65 28.46
N LEU A 248 6.30 0.00 27.72
CA LEU A 248 6.53 0.43 26.36
C LEU A 248 6.40 1.95 26.24
N LEU A 249 7.39 2.58 25.60
CA LEU A 249 7.24 3.89 24.98
C LEU A 249 7.13 3.70 23.46
N GLY A 250 6.01 4.08 22.87
CA GLY A 250 5.85 4.24 21.42
C GLY A 250 5.83 5.71 21.03
N ASN A 251 6.76 6.14 20.18
CA ASN A 251 6.90 7.54 19.78
C ASN A 251 7.24 7.65 18.28
N PRO A 252 6.28 7.37 17.39
CA PRO A 252 6.49 7.52 15.96
C PRO A 252 6.61 9.01 15.57
N HIS A 253 7.64 9.40 14.80
CA HIS A 253 7.74 10.72 14.20
C HIS A 253 7.22 10.67 12.77
N PHE A 254 5.93 10.90 12.61
CA PHE A 254 5.23 10.74 11.34
C PHE A 254 4.42 12.01 11.02
N PRO A 255 3.98 12.23 9.75
CA PRO A 255 3.35 13.48 9.35
C PRO A 255 2.17 13.89 10.23
N TRP A 256 2.06 15.19 10.51
CA TRP A 256 0.95 15.77 11.27
C TRP A 256 -0.31 16.00 10.42
N ASP A 257 -0.12 16.13 9.11
CA ASP A 257 -1.16 16.41 8.12
C ASP A 257 -1.22 15.31 7.04
N GLY A 258 -2.30 15.35 6.25
CA GLY A 258 -2.57 14.35 5.24
C GLY A 258 -2.94 12.97 5.80
N SER A 259 -2.81 11.95 4.96
CA SER A 259 -3.38 10.63 5.21
C SER A 259 -2.46 9.70 6.00
N GLU A 260 -1.20 10.08 6.15
CA GLU A 260 -0.19 9.33 6.85
C GLU A 260 -0.17 9.67 8.34
N ARG A 261 -1.09 10.50 8.86
CA ARG A 261 -1.23 10.69 10.32
C ARG A 261 -1.99 9.53 10.98
N PHE A 262 -1.88 9.42 12.30
CA PHE A 262 -2.58 8.37 13.07
C PHE A 262 -4.00 8.80 13.50
N TYR A 263 -4.92 7.85 13.52
CA TYR A 263 -6.22 7.93 14.16
C TYR A 263 -6.24 7.02 15.38
N GLN A 264 -6.56 7.57 16.55
CA GLN A 264 -6.62 6.81 17.80
C GLN A 264 -8.01 6.23 17.99
N ALA A 265 -8.10 4.94 18.30
CA ALA A 265 -9.37 4.25 18.57
C ALA A 265 -9.19 3.10 19.56
N HIS A 266 -10.30 2.67 20.16
CA HIS A 266 -10.39 1.45 20.97
C HIS A 266 -11.48 0.55 20.37
N LEU A 267 -11.11 -0.69 20.04
CA LEU A 267 -11.98 -1.71 19.44
C LEU A 267 -12.26 -2.82 20.46
N THR A 268 -13.54 -3.13 20.71
CA THR A 268 -13.95 -4.12 21.70
C THR A 268 -15.00 -5.09 21.15
N ILE A 269 -14.69 -6.38 21.15
CA ILE A 269 -15.67 -7.47 21.06
C ILE A 269 -15.61 -8.20 22.40
N PRO A 270 -16.67 -8.15 23.23
CA PRO A 270 -16.66 -8.75 24.56
C PRO A 270 -16.17 -10.20 24.54
N GLY A 271 -15.10 -10.48 25.31
CA GLY A 271 -14.49 -11.80 25.43
C GLY A 271 -13.65 -12.27 24.23
N LYS A 272 -13.48 -11.45 23.18
CA LYS A 272 -12.75 -11.82 21.95
C LYS A 272 -11.70 -10.81 21.49
N LEU A 273 -11.97 -9.51 21.61
CA LEU A 273 -11.09 -8.44 21.17
C LEU A 273 -11.18 -7.28 22.16
N ASP A 274 -10.03 -6.76 22.58
CA ASP A 274 -9.93 -5.57 23.43
C ASP A 274 -8.57 -4.93 23.14
N VAL A 275 -8.56 -3.94 22.25
CA VAL A 275 -7.34 -3.32 21.74
C VAL A 275 -7.53 -1.82 21.57
N SER A 276 -6.53 -1.05 21.97
CA SER A 276 -6.51 0.41 21.87
C SER A 276 -5.18 0.88 21.29
N GLY A 277 -5.23 1.87 20.41
CA GLY A 277 -4.02 2.42 19.81
C GLY A 277 -4.28 3.31 18.62
N GLY A 278 -3.27 3.44 17.76
CA GLY A 278 -3.27 4.27 16.57
C GLY A 278 -3.21 3.46 15.27
N SER A 279 -3.89 3.97 14.25
CA SER A 279 -3.92 3.41 12.90
C SER A 279 -3.68 4.48 11.84
N LEU A 280 -3.00 4.13 10.75
CA LEU A 280 -2.90 5.02 9.58
C LEU A 280 -4.28 5.15 8.91
N TYR A 281 -4.49 6.26 8.20
CA TYR A 281 -5.83 6.58 7.70
C TYR A 281 -6.29 5.55 6.67
N GLY A 282 -7.55 5.12 6.85
CA GLY A 282 -8.17 4.08 6.04
C GLY A 282 -8.02 2.68 6.60
N VAL A 283 -7.14 2.43 7.57
CA VAL A 283 -6.85 1.09 8.10
C VAL A 283 -7.71 0.76 9.33
N PRO A 284 -8.62 -0.23 9.28
CA PRO A 284 -9.48 -0.60 10.41
C PRO A 284 -8.83 -1.65 11.33
N LEU A 285 -7.52 -1.51 11.59
CA LEU A 285 -6.71 -2.36 12.47
C LEU A 285 -5.75 -1.48 13.27
N ILE A 286 -5.55 -1.77 14.56
CA ILE A 286 -4.60 -1.02 15.39
C ILE A 286 -3.17 -1.40 14.98
N LEU A 287 -2.38 -0.42 14.55
CA LEU A 287 -1.03 -0.66 14.04
C LEU A 287 0.03 -0.49 15.13
N ILE A 288 -0.19 0.45 16.06
CA ILE A 288 0.63 0.68 17.25
C ILE A 288 -0.33 0.81 18.42
N GLY A 289 -0.10 0.11 19.53
CA GLY A 289 -1.06 0.14 20.61
C GLY A 289 -0.80 -0.90 21.69
N HIS A 290 -1.88 -1.28 22.36
CA HIS A 290 -1.84 -2.27 23.41
C HIS A 290 -3.16 -3.04 23.53
N THR A 291 -3.05 -4.28 23.99
CA THR A 291 -4.16 -5.07 24.56
C THR A 291 -4.10 -4.96 26.09
N ARG A 292 -4.79 -5.86 26.79
CA ARG A 292 -4.65 -5.99 28.25
C ARG A 292 -3.25 -6.46 28.67
N GLY A 293 -2.64 -7.35 27.89
CA GLY A 293 -1.41 -8.04 28.27
C GLY A 293 -0.16 -7.58 27.52
N LEU A 294 -0.29 -7.01 26.32
CA LEU A 294 0.81 -6.67 25.42
C LEU A 294 0.72 -5.19 25.00
N ALA A 295 1.86 -4.52 24.86
CA ALA A 295 1.96 -3.26 24.14
C ALA A 295 3.05 -3.35 23.07
N TRP A 296 2.84 -2.75 21.89
CA TRP A 296 3.83 -2.68 20.81
C TRP A 296 3.85 -1.33 20.09
N SER A 297 4.99 -1.01 19.51
CA SER A 297 5.21 0.16 18.65
C SER A 297 6.20 -0.18 17.53
N HIS A 298 6.27 0.72 16.55
CA HIS A 298 7.11 0.57 15.38
C HIS A 298 8.05 1.76 15.20
N THR A 299 9.17 1.50 14.52
CA THR A 299 10.11 2.52 14.03
C THR A 299 10.47 2.19 12.59
N VAL A 300 10.76 3.19 11.74
CA VAL A 300 11.19 2.93 10.36
C VAL A 300 12.45 2.06 10.37
N SER A 301 12.45 0.96 9.61
CA SER A 301 13.62 0.11 9.46
C SER A 301 14.54 0.66 8.37
N THR A 302 15.85 0.44 8.56
CA THR A 302 16.88 0.86 7.60
C THR A 302 17.00 -0.10 6.41
N ALA A 303 16.33 -1.26 6.45
CA ALA A 303 16.38 -2.22 5.36
C ALA A 303 15.61 -1.72 4.13
N PHE A 304 16.26 -1.78 2.97
CA PHE A 304 15.59 -1.54 1.69
C PHE A 304 14.55 -2.62 1.40
N ARG A 305 13.41 -2.19 0.85
CA ARG A 305 12.28 -3.08 0.52
C ARG A 305 12.22 -3.43 -0.96
N PHE A 306 13.17 -2.92 -1.71
CA PHE A 306 13.30 -3.05 -3.14
C PHE A 306 14.75 -3.30 -3.55
N THR A 307 14.94 -3.70 -4.80
CA THR A 307 16.25 -3.86 -5.44
C THR A 307 16.13 -3.43 -6.90
N PRO A 308 16.87 -2.40 -7.34
CA PRO A 308 17.02 -2.12 -8.76
C PRO A 308 17.81 -3.24 -9.45
N PHE A 309 17.33 -3.69 -10.59
CA PHE A 309 18.01 -4.61 -11.49
C PHE A 309 18.43 -3.84 -12.75
N GLU A 310 19.73 -3.75 -12.98
CA GLU A 310 20.28 -3.20 -14.22
C GLU A 310 20.16 -4.27 -15.32
N LEU A 311 19.45 -3.93 -16.39
CA LEU A 311 19.20 -4.82 -17.51
C LEU A 311 20.21 -4.56 -18.63
N THR A 312 20.63 -5.63 -19.30
CA THR A 312 21.32 -5.52 -20.60
C THR A 312 20.29 -5.65 -21.71
N LEU A 313 20.11 -4.60 -22.51
CA LEU A 313 19.16 -4.59 -23.63
C LEU A 313 19.76 -5.23 -24.88
N VAL A 314 18.93 -5.87 -25.68
CA VAL A 314 19.32 -6.39 -26.99
C VAL A 314 19.58 -5.21 -27.94
N PRO A 315 20.73 -5.18 -28.65
CA PRO A 315 21.03 -4.11 -29.61
C PRO A 315 19.89 -3.89 -30.62
N GLY A 316 19.43 -2.65 -30.75
CA GLY A 316 18.33 -2.29 -31.65
C GLY A 316 16.92 -2.64 -31.14
N SER A 317 16.77 -3.33 -30.00
CA SER A 317 15.48 -3.63 -29.38
C SER A 317 15.44 -3.14 -27.93
N PRO A 318 15.05 -1.87 -27.68
CA PRO A 318 15.09 -1.31 -26.33
C PRO A 318 14.08 -1.94 -25.36
N THR A 319 13.14 -2.75 -25.85
CA THR A 319 12.11 -3.43 -25.04
C THR A 319 12.36 -4.95 -24.96
N THR A 320 13.59 -5.38 -25.26
CA THR A 320 14.05 -6.77 -25.10
C THR A 320 15.34 -6.75 -24.30
N TYR A 321 15.44 -7.57 -23.26
CA TYR A 321 16.61 -7.67 -22.39
C TYR A 321 17.18 -9.09 -22.44
N LEU A 322 18.45 -9.24 -22.07
CA LEU A 322 19.13 -10.53 -22.01
C LEU A 322 19.09 -11.08 -20.59
N VAL A 323 18.90 -12.39 -20.46
CA VAL A 323 19.12 -13.15 -19.22
C VAL A 323 19.86 -14.43 -19.59
N ASP A 324 21.06 -14.61 -19.04
CA ASP A 324 21.99 -15.69 -19.38
C ASP A 324 22.23 -15.83 -20.90
N GLY A 325 22.30 -14.69 -21.59
CA GLY A 325 22.46 -14.60 -23.04
C GLY A 325 21.19 -14.86 -23.86
N GLN A 326 20.07 -15.21 -23.22
CA GLN A 326 18.79 -15.42 -23.91
C GLN A 326 17.96 -14.13 -23.93
N PRO A 327 17.42 -13.73 -25.10
CA PRO A 327 16.54 -12.57 -25.18
C PRO A 327 15.17 -12.85 -24.53
N LYS A 328 14.71 -11.90 -23.73
CA LYS A 328 13.37 -11.86 -23.12
C LYS A 328 12.68 -10.56 -23.49
N GLU A 329 11.46 -10.65 -24.00
CA GLU A 329 10.63 -9.47 -24.25
C GLU A 329 10.08 -8.92 -22.92
N MET A 330 10.03 -7.59 -22.81
CA MET A 330 9.31 -6.93 -21.72
C MET A 330 7.81 -7.11 -21.89
N GLN A 331 7.11 -7.36 -20.79
CA GLN A 331 5.65 -7.32 -20.78
C GLN A 331 5.18 -5.87 -20.98
N ARG A 332 4.20 -5.68 -21.87
CA ARG A 332 3.64 -4.37 -22.22
C ARG A 332 2.22 -4.23 -21.69
N ASP A 333 1.96 -3.13 -20.99
CA ASP A 333 0.62 -2.76 -20.52
C ASP A 333 0.25 -1.40 -21.11
N THR A 334 -0.72 -1.35 -22.02
CA THR A 334 -1.30 -0.09 -22.48
C THR A 334 -2.25 0.44 -21.41
N VAL A 335 -1.90 1.57 -20.81
CA VAL A 335 -2.60 2.18 -19.69
C VAL A 335 -3.25 3.48 -20.15
N LYS A 336 -4.51 3.67 -19.77
CA LYS A 336 -5.32 4.82 -20.15
C LYS A 336 -5.86 5.54 -18.91
N VAL A 337 -5.60 6.84 -18.79
CA VAL A 337 -6.00 7.69 -17.65
C VAL A 337 -6.82 8.89 -18.13
N GLN A 338 -7.74 9.36 -17.30
CA GLN A 338 -8.54 10.55 -17.60
C GLN A 338 -7.87 11.79 -17.00
N VAL A 339 -7.72 12.82 -17.81
CA VAL A 339 -7.03 14.06 -17.45
C VAL A 339 -7.94 15.24 -17.68
N LYS A 340 -7.99 16.17 -16.73
CA LYS A 340 -8.68 17.45 -16.93
C LYS A 340 -7.81 18.38 -17.77
N GLY A 341 -8.28 18.67 -18.98
CA GLY A 341 -7.68 19.64 -19.88
C GLY A 341 -7.82 21.08 -19.38
N GLU A 342 -7.09 22.00 -20.02
CA GLU A 342 -7.11 23.43 -19.67
C GLU A 342 -8.49 24.06 -19.92
N ASP A 343 -9.28 23.51 -20.86
CA ASP A 343 -10.67 23.90 -21.14
C ASP A 343 -11.70 23.29 -20.15
N GLY A 344 -11.21 22.56 -19.13
CA GLY A 344 -12.02 21.89 -18.13
C GLY A 344 -12.64 20.56 -18.58
N LYS A 345 -12.45 20.14 -19.84
CA LYS A 345 -12.97 18.86 -20.34
C LYS A 345 -12.05 17.72 -19.97
N LEU A 346 -12.61 16.52 -19.87
CA LEU A 346 -11.83 15.31 -19.68
C LEU A 346 -11.31 14.80 -21.03
N ILE A 347 -10.00 14.58 -21.09
CA ILE A 347 -9.32 13.94 -22.20
C ILE A 347 -8.67 12.65 -21.72
N ASP A 348 -8.64 11.66 -22.58
CA ASP A 348 -7.91 10.43 -22.30
C ASP A 348 -6.44 10.61 -22.69
N GLN A 349 -5.54 10.24 -21.78
CA GLN A 349 -4.12 10.04 -22.09
C GLN A 349 -3.80 8.56 -22.01
N GLU A 350 -3.01 8.09 -22.98
CA GLU A 350 -2.61 6.70 -23.11
C GLU A 350 -1.09 6.59 -23.11
N ARG A 351 -0.56 5.59 -22.43
CA ARG A 351 0.87 5.27 -22.39
C ARG A 351 1.05 3.76 -22.30
N THR A 352 2.06 3.24 -22.97
CA THR A 352 2.49 1.84 -22.78
C THR A 352 3.54 1.80 -21.69
N LEU A 353 3.27 1.09 -20.60
CA LEU A 353 4.23 0.82 -19.53
C LEU A 353 4.78 -0.61 -19.66
N TYR A 354 5.95 -0.84 -19.07
CA TYR A 354 6.69 -2.07 -19.27
C TYR A 354 7.07 -2.74 -17.93
N SER A 355 7.14 -4.07 -17.93
CA SER A 355 7.70 -4.88 -16.84
C SER A 355 8.65 -5.95 -17.37
N THR A 356 9.53 -6.38 -16.48
CA THR A 356 10.36 -7.59 -16.64
C THR A 356 9.92 -8.66 -15.64
N GLU A 357 10.65 -9.78 -15.58
CA GLU A 357 10.46 -10.76 -14.52
C GLU A 357 10.81 -10.23 -13.12
N TYR A 358 11.59 -9.13 -13.05
CA TYR A 358 12.00 -8.50 -11.79
C TYR A 358 10.94 -7.55 -11.23
N GLY A 359 10.23 -6.85 -12.10
CA GLY A 359 9.27 -5.82 -11.72
C GLY A 359 9.05 -4.75 -12.80
N PRO A 360 8.36 -3.65 -12.47
CA PRO A 360 8.15 -2.54 -13.39
C PRO A 360 9.46 -1.88 -13.81
N MET A 361 9.51 -1.38 -15.04
CA MET A 361 10.57 -0.49 -15.49
C MET A 361 10.57 0.80 -14.66
N VAL A 362 11.76 1.33 -14.40
CA VAL A 362 11.96 2.57 -13.64
C VAL A 362 13.07 3.40 -14.30
N ASP A 363 12.83 4.69 -14.51
CA ASP A 363 13.81 5.61 -15.11
C ASP A 363 14.27 6.75 -14.20
N ASP A 364 13.67 6.88 -13.02
CA ASP A 364 14.12 7.71 -11.91
C ASP A 364 13.85 6.98 -10.58
N LEU A 365 14.85 6.97 -9.71
CA LEU A 365 14.71 6.44 -8.37
C LEU A 365 15.15 7.51 -7.37
N VAL A 366 14.16 8.18 -6.77
CA VAL A 366 14.39 9.18 -5.71
C VAL A 366 15.25 10.37 -6.21
N GLY A 367 15.11 10.72 -7.49
CA GLY A 367 15.90 11.79 -8.13
C GLY A 367 17.24 11.33 -8.69
N VAL A 368 17.56 10.04 -8.60
CA VAL A 368 18.68 9.43 -9.33
C VAL A 368 18.16 8.95 -10.68
N PRO A 369 18.61 9.55 -11.81
CA PRO A 369 18.21 9.08 -13.13
C PRO A 369 18.74 7.67 -13.40
N LEU A 370 17.86 6.79 -13.86
CA LEU A 370 18.13 5.40 -14.24
C LEU A 370 17.82 5.21 -15.73
N PRO A 371 18.63 5.76 -16.63
CA PRO A 371 18.23 5.94 -18.02
C PRO A 371 17.95 4.63 -18.76
N TRP A 372 16.94 4.70 -19.62
CA TRP A 372 16.60 3.65 -20.56
C TRP A 372 17.15 4.00 -21.94
N GLY A 373 18.19 3.28 -22.39
CA GLY A 373 18.84 3.50 -23.68
C GLY A 373 20.25 2.94 -23.71
N GLN A 374 20.94 3.03 -24.86
CA GLN A 374 22.36 2.66 -24.97
C GLN A 374 22.70 1.25 -24.44
N GLY A 375 21.81 0.29 -24.64
CA GLY A 375 22.01 -1.09 -24.20
C GLY A 375 21.69 -1.34 -22.71
N LYS A 376 21.19 -0.34 -21.96
CA LYS A 376 20.84 -0.47 -20.54
C LYS A 376 19.45 0.05 -20.21
N ALA A 377 18.84 -0.52 -19.18
CA ALA A 377 17.66 0.00 -18.52
C ALA A 377 17.56 -0.56 -17.10
N PHE A 378 16.57 -0.15 -16.32
CA PHE A 378 16.40 -0.62 -14.94
C PHE A 378 14.98 -1.09 -14.68
N ALA A 379 14.86 -2.18 -13.93
CA ALA A 379 13.60 -2.66 -13.36
C ALA A 379 13.66 -2.63 -11.83
N MET A 380 12.53 -2.38 -11.18
CA MET A 380 12.44 -2.32 -9.72
C MET A 380 11.83 -3.59 -9.16
N GLY A 381 12.65 -4.45 -8.54
CA GLY A 381 12.14 -5.55 -7.72
C GLY A 381 11.63 -5.02 -6.40
N ASP A 382 10.39 -5.32 -6.02
CA ASP A 382 9.75 -4.87 -4.78
C ASP A 382 9.22 -6.06 -3.98
N ALA A 383 9.75 -6.27 -2.77
CA ALA A 383 9.36 -7.41 -1.94
C ALA A 383 7.96 -7.24 -1.32
N ASN A 384 7.51 -6.00 -1.12
CA ASN A 384 6.17 -5.68 -0.62
C ASN A 384 5.10 -5.72 -1.71
N ALA A 385 5.46 -5.69 -3.00
CA ALA A 385 4.49 -5.80 -4.10
C ALA A 385 3.68 -7.12 -4.07
N GLN A 386 4.16 -8.14 -3.36
CA GLN A 386 3.48 -9.42 -3.15
C GLN A 386 3.03 -9.66 -1.69
N ASN A 387 3.14 -8.66 -0.83
CA ASN A 387 2.90 -8.81 0.60
C ASN A 387 1.49 -8.35 0.96
N PHE A 388 0.52 -9.24 1.15
CA PHE A 388 -0.76 -8.94 1.82
C PHE A 388 -0.84 -9.53 3.25
N ARG A 389 0.26 -10.15 3.69
CA ARG A 389 0.38 -10.83 4.97
C ARG A 389 0.33 -9.87 6.15
N TYR A 390 0.70 -8.59 5.95
CA TYR A 390 0.60 -7.56 6.99
C TYR A 390 -0.82 -7.42 7.54
N LEU A 391 -1.86 -7.66 6.72
CA LEU A 391 -3.24 -7.59 7.16
C LEU A 391 -3.54 -8.64 8.24
N ASN A 392 -3.08 -9.87 8.02
CA ASN A 392 -3.21 -10.96 8.98
C ASN A 392 -2.32 -10.72 10.20
N HIS A 393 -1.09 -10.22 9.98
CA HIS A 393 -0.17 -9.87 11.06
C HIS A 393 -0.80 -8.87 12.04
N PHE A 394 -1.31 -7.73 11.58
CA PHE A 394 -1.89 -6.72 12.47
C PHE A 394 -3.20 -7.20 13.11
N PHE A 395 -4.03 -7.94 12.36
CA PHE A 395 -5.26 -8.53 12.89
C PHE A 395 -5.00 -9.51 14.04
N GLU A 396 -4.02 -10.39 13.89
CA GLU A 396 -3.65 -11.35 14.94
C GLU A 396 -2.92 -10.66 16.10
N THR A 397 -2.09 -9.66 15.82
CA THR A 397 -1.41 -8.85 16.86
C THR A 397 -2.41 -8.14 17.78
N ASN A 398 -3.51 -7.64 17.23
CA ASN A 398 -4.58 -7.00 18.00
C ASN A 398 -5.27 -7.95 19.00
N GLN A 399 -5.00 -9.26 18.94
CA GLN A 399 -5.51 -10.26 19.85
C GLN A 399 -4.45 -10.80 20.81
N ALA A 400 -3.16 -10.63 20.50
CA ALA A 400 -2.05 -11.14 21.29
C ALA A 400 -1.99 -10.50 22.70
N GLN A 401 -1.65 -11.32 23.69
CA GLN A 401 -1.62 -10.95 25.11
C GLN A 401 -0.23 -10.95 25.71
N ASP A 402 0.79 -11.47 25.01
CA ASP A 402 2.17 -11.41 25.47
C ASP A 402 3.17 -11.40 24.30
N VAL A 403 4.45 -11.16 24.63
CA VAL A 403 5.53 -11.06 23.65
C VAL A 403 5.69 -12.33 22.82
N ARG A 404 5.45 -13.50 23.43
CA ARG A 404 5.67 -14.79 22.75
C ARG A 404 4.58 -15.09 21.74
N GLU A 405 3.33 -14.76 22.07
CA GLU A 405 2.24 -14.77 21.10
C GLU A 405 2.53 -13.81 19.95
N TYR A 406 3.09 -12.63 20.24
CA TYR A 406 3.44 -11.65 19.22
C TYR A 406 4.58 -12.11 18.30
N ASP A 407 5.67 -12.67 18.84
CA ASP A 407 6.76 -13.28 18.05
C ASP A 407 6.21 -14.40 17.15
N ALA A 408 5.32 -15.25 17.66
CA ALA A 408 4.68 -16.30 16.87
C ALA A 408 3.84 -15.73 15.70
N VAL A 409 3.12 -14.62 15.92
CA VAL A 409 2.37 -13.90 14.87
C VAL A 409 3.31 -13.30 13.83
N ILE A 410 4.39 -12.65 14.26
CA ILE A 410 5.41 -12.07 13.38
C ILE A 410 6.04 -13.14 12.49
N ARG A 411 6.52 -14.24 13.07
CA ARG A 411 7.18 -15.32 12.33
C ARG A 411 6.24 -16.04 11.37
N ARG A 412 5.02 -16.34 11.80
CA ARG A 412 4.03 -17.06 10.96
C ARG A 412 3.63 -16.26 9.73
N ASN A 413 3.44 -14.95 9.88
CA ASN A 413 2.97 -14.11 8.80
C ASN A 413 4.10 -13.49 8.00
N GLN A 414 5.22 -13.14 8.62
CA GLN A 414 6.29 -12.35 8.01
C GLN A 414 5.72 -11.20 7.16
N GLY A 415 4.86 -10.41 7.79
CA GLY A 415 4.02 -9.44 7.11
C GLY A 415 4.53 -8.01 7.20
N ILE A 416 5.35 -7.68 8.20
CA ILE A 416 5.72 -6.29 8.50
C ILE A 416 6.45 -5.67 7.29
N PRO A 417 5.92 -4.59 6.69
CA PRO A 417 6.37 -4.17 5.38
C PRO A 417 7.65 -3.33 5.42
N TRP A 418 7.84 -2.45 6.41
CA TRP A 418 8.93 -1.46 6.39
C TRP A 418 9.37 -0.92 7.77
N VAL A 419 8.98 -1.55 8.87
CA VAL A 419 9.28 -1.08 10.22
C VAL A 419 9.96 -2.15 11.07
N ASN A 420 10.81 -1.70 12.00
CA ASN A 420 11.14 -2.48 13.19
C ASN A 420 9.93 -2.56 14.12
N THR A 421 10.01 -3.50 15.05
CA THR A 421 9.00 -3.78 16.05
C THR A 421 9.61 -3.80 17.44
N ILE A 422 8.98 -3.06 18.35
CA ILE A 422 9.34 -3.00 19.76
C ILE A 422 8.09 -3.35 20.57
N ALA A 423 8.21 -4.26 21.53
CA ALA A 423 7.10 -4.63 22.40
C ALA A 423 7.54 -4.88 23.84
N ALA A 424 6.57 -4.80 24.75
CA ALA A 424 6.73 -5.26 26.13
C ALA A 424 5.38 -5.78 26.64
N ASP A 425 5.42 -6.75 27.55
CA ASP A 425 4.21 -7.37 28.09
C ASP A 425 4.06 -7.27 29.61
N SER A 426 2.86 -7.59 30.08
CA SER A 426 2.48 -7.58 31.49
C SER A 426 3.22 -8.62 32.35
N LYS A 427 3.94 -9.58 31.74
CA LYS A 427 4.80 -10.57 32.41
C LYS A 427 6.25 -10.08 32.52
N GLY A 428 6.56 -8.91 31.96
CA GLY A 428 7.89 -8.30 32.05
C GLY A 428 8.86 -8.76 30.97
N GLU A 429 8.38 -9.35 29.88
CA GLU A 429 9.19 -9.64 28.70
C GLU A 429 9.24 -8.40 27.81
N ALA A 430 10.43 -8.05 27.30
CA ALA A 430 10.65 -6.99 26.33
C ALA A 430 11.17 -7.59 25.03
N TYR A 431 10.87 -6.95 23.92
CA TYR A 431 11.07 -7.49 22.58
C TYR A 431 11.50 -6.43 21.60
N TYR A 432 12.44 -6.79 20.73
CA TYR A 432 12.82 -6.06 19.53
C TYR A 432 12.93 -7.06 18.38
N ALA A 433 12.45 -6.70 17.20
CA ALA A 433 12.73 -7.40 15.96
C ALA A 433 12.57 -6.50 14.73
N ASP A 434 13.38 -6.73 13.72
CA ASP A 434 13.18 -6.35 12.31
C ASP A 434 12.87 -7.59 11.44
N ILE A 435 12.05 -8.51 11.97
CA ILE A 435 11.43 -9.58 11.18
C ILE A 435 10.35 -8.97 10.29
N SER A 436 10.81 -8.53 9.12
CA SER A 436 10.05 -7.78 8.14
C SER A 436 10.30 -8.30 6.72
N VAL A 437 9.57 -7.77 5.74
CA VAL A 437 9.69 -8.18 4.33
C VAL A 437 10.89 -7.49 3.70
N VAL A 438 12.00 -8.22 3.56
CA VAL A 438 13.27 -7.72 3.00
C VAL A 438 13.69 -8.61 1.82
N PRO A 439 14.01 -8.05 0.64
CA PRO A 439 14.64 -8.79 -0.45
C PRO A 439 15.84 -9.63 0.00
N HIS A 440 15.90 -10.89 -0.41
CA HIS A 440 17.00 -11.79 -0.06
C HIS A 440 18.25 -11.48 -0.90
N VAL A 441 19.01 -10.47 -0.47
CA VAL A 441 20.31 -10.10 -1.03
C VAL A 441 21.34 -10.14 0.09
N THR A 442 22.07 -11.24 0.21
CA THR A 442 23.17 -11.39 1.18
C THR A 442 24.37 -10.54 0.76
N ASP A 443 25.27 -10.27 1.70
CA ASP A 443 26.55 -9.60 1.41
C ASP A 443 27.34 -10.34 0.30
N ASP A 444 27.43 -11.67 0.37
CA ASP A 444 28.10 -12.48 -0.65
C ASP A 444 27.45 -12.34 -2.03
N LYS A 445 26.10 -12.32 -2.08
CA LYS A 445 25.37 -12.10 -3.34
C LYS A 445 25.65 -10.70 -3.86
N ALA A 446 25.58 -9.68 -3.01
CA ALA A 446 25.88 -8.29 -3.38
C ALA A 446 27.31 -8.15 -3.92
N GLN A 447 28.30 -8.81 -3.33
CA GLN A 447 29.70 -8.77 -3.82
C GLN A 447 29.84 -9.30 -5.25
N VAL A 448 29.11 -10.36 -5.60
CA VAL A 448 29.23 -11.06 -6.89
C VAL A 448 28.29 -10.50 -7.97
N CYS A 449 27.16 -9.92 -7.56
CA CYS A 449 26.07 -9.54 -8.46
C CYS A 449 25.83 -8.05 -8.60
N ASN A 450 26.45 -7.21 -7.78
CA ASN A 450 26.32 -5.77 -7.96
C ASN A 450 26.95 -5.30 -9.28
N THR A 451 26.23 -4.43 -10.00
CA THR A 451 26.80 -3.70 -11.13
C THR A 451 27.79 -2.63 -10.66
N ALA A 452 28.36 -1.84 -11.56
CA ALA A 452 29.25 -0.75 -11.18
C ALA A 452 28.55 0.26 -10.25
N LEU A 453 27.30 0.62 -10.56
CA LEU A 453 26.48 1.46 -9.70
C LEU A 453 26.20 0.76 -8.37
N GLY A 454 25.81 -0.52 -8.42
CA GLY A 454 25.49 -1.31 -7.23
C GLY A 454 26.65 -1.43 -6.25
N ARG A 455 27.90 -1.58 -6.74
CA ARG A 455 29.08 -1.64 -5.85
C ARG A 455 29.28 -0.34 -5.09
N ALA A 456 29.11 0.79 -5.77
CA ALA A 456 29.25 2.11 -5.16
C ALA A 456 28.14 2.38 -4.13
N THR A 457 26.88 2.17 -4.51
CA THR A 457 25.73 2.39 -3.61
C THR A 457 25.71 1.40 -2.45
N PHE A 458 26.12 0.15 -2.65
CA PHE A 458 26.16 -0.85 -1.59
C PHE A 458 27.25 -0.55 -0.55
N GLN A 459 28.42 -0.08 -0.99
CA GLN A 459 29.49 0.31 -0.07
C GLN A 459 29.10 1.50 0.81
N ALA A 460 28.44 2.50 0.23
CA ALA A 460 28.08 3.73 0.94
C ALA A 460 26.79 3.60 1.76
N LEU A 461 25.78 2.91 1.22
CA LEU A 461 24.40 2.97 1.72
C LEU A 461 23.77 1.59 1.96
N ARG A 462 24.45 0.49 1.59
CA ARG A 462 23.90 -0.87 1.57
C ARG A 462 22.73 -1.06 0.58
N LEU A 463 22.56 -0.17 -0.39
CA LEU A 463 21.60 -0.33 -1.49
C LEU A 463 22.23 -1.16 -2.62
N PRO A 464 21.80 -2.41 -2.87
CA PRO A 464 22.28 -3.17 -4.02
C PRO A 464 21.67 -2.66 -5.33
N VAL A 465 22.42 -2.78 -6.42
CA VAL A 465 21.90 -2.72 -7.80
C VAL A 465 22.43 -3.92 -8.54
N LEU A 466 21.56 -4.90 -8.77
CA LEU A 466 21.96 -6.23 -9.21
C LEU A 466 21.99 -6.32 -10.75
N ASP A 467 22.89 -7.16 -11.25
CA ASP A 467 22.98 -7.52 -12.66
C ASP A 467 21.79 -8.41 -13.08
N GLY A 468 20.81 -7.79 -13.74
CA GLY A 468 19.62 -8.47 -14.26
C GLY A 468 19.89 -9.29 -15.53
N ALA A 469 21.13 -9.32 -16.05
CA ALA A 469 21.48 -10.21 -17.16
C ALA A 469 21.88 -11.62 -16.71
N ARG A 470 21.97 -11.86 -15.40
CA ARG A 470 22.42 -13.14 -14.82
C ARG A 470 21.34 -13.70 -13.89
N SER A 471 20.75 -14.84 -14.21
CA SER A 471 19.73 -15.45 -13.34
C SER A 471 20.28 -15.84 -11.96
N SER A 472 21.59 -16.12 -11.85
CA SER A 472 22.28 -16.33 -10.57
C SER A 472 22.18 -15.12 -9.61
N CYS A 473 21.90 -13.94 -10.15
CA CYS A 473 21.77 -12.68 -9.43
C CYS A 473 20.33 -12.32 -9.04
N ASN A 474 19.36 -13.17 -9.36
CA ASN A 474 18.01 -13.07 -8.81
C ASN A 474 18.07 -13.16 -7.26
N TRP A 475 17.03 -12.65 -6.61
CA TRP A 475 16.88 -12.79 -5.16
C TRP A 475 16.98 -14.25 -4.74
N GLY A 476 17.66 -14.47 -3.61
CA GLY A 476 17.73 -15.79 -3.01
C GLY A 476 16.43 -16.16 -2.29
N ARG A 477 16.51 -17.21 -1.49
CA ARG A 477 15.38 -17.66 -0.68
C ARG A 477 15.93 -18.46 0.50
N ASP A 478 15.51 -18.10 1.70
CA ASP A 478 15.67 -18.95 2.88
C ASP A 478 14.57 -20.01 2.91
N GLU A 479 14.85 -21.17 3.50
CA GLU A 479 13.88 -22.28 3.60
C GLU A 479 12.62 -21.90 4.38
N ASP A 480 12.78 -21.05 5.40
CA ASP A 480 11.70 -20.56 6.27
C ASP A 480 11.06 -19.25 5.78
N ALA A 481 11.46 -18.72 4.61
CA ALA A 481 10.83 -17.54 4.04
C ALA A 481 9.38 -17.83 3.61
N ILE A 482 8.44 -17.02 4.12
CA ILE A 482 7.01 -17.16 3.82
C ILE A 482 6.71 -16.75 2.37
N GLN A 483 7.47 -15.78 1.85
CA GLN A 483 7.43 -15.35 0.45
C GLN A 483 8.77 -15.69 -0.23
N PRO A 484 8.76 -16.28 -1.43
CA PRO A 484 9.99 -16.42 -2.21
C PRO A 484 10.66 -15.06 -2.46
N GLY A 485 11.99 -15.04 -2.49
CA GLY A 485 12.74 -13.80 -2.74
C GLY A 485 12.99 -12.94 -1.51
N THR A 486 12.60 -13.36 -0.31
CA THR A 486 12.84 -12.63 0.95
C THR A 486 13.70 -13.43 1.93
N PHE A 487 14.35 -12.74 2.86
CA PHE A 487 14.96 -13.39 4.04
C PHE A 487 13.92 -14.17 4.82
N GLY A 488 14.33 -15.18 5.58
CA GLY A 488 13.48 -15.97 6.46
C GLY A 488 13.36 -15.39 7.87
N PRO A 489 12.26 -15.61 8.60
CA PRO A 489 12.08 -15.10 9.96
C PRO A 489 13.16 -15.51 10.98
N ALA A 490 13.87 -16.63 10.76
CA ALA A 490 14.98 -17.05 11.62
C ALA A 490 16.30 -16.31 11.33
N LYS A 491 16.39 -15.62 10.17
CA LYS A 491 17.58 -14.87 9.73
C LYS A 491 17.43 -13.35 9.89
N SER A 492 16.20 -12.87 10.09
CA SER A 492 15.94 -11.49 10.48
C SER A 492 16.17 -11.30 11.98
N LEU A 493 16.92 -10.24 12.33
CA LEU A 493 17.16 -9.81 13.71
C LEU A 493 15.89 -9.29 14.37
#